data_AF-A0A2E0GWY2-F1
#
_entry.id   AF-A0A2E0GWY2-F1
#
_cell.length_a   1.000
_cell.length_b   1.000
_cell.length_c   1.000
_cell.angle_alpha   90.00
_cell.angle_beta   90.00
_cell.angle_gamma   90.00
#
_symmetry.space_group_name_H-M   'P 1'
#
loop_
_entity.id
_entity.type
_entity.pdbx_description
1 polymer ?
#
loop_
_entity_poly.entity_id
_entity_poly.type
_entity_poly.pdbx_seq_one_letter_code
_entity_poly.pdbx_strand_id
1 'polypeptide(L)'
;MRSFYQGCVLGLGLCVVPAIWCADKAVANYSTQAINQSSTVCVGYNLSLELPQFKPESIYAGLNQAITGSKNDELSRVLSQGAQAKLNRDNQSSDGEPPLKNTLNSRYSVYETAGITSVVIHYEGYSIPAAHPYHSLFTANYNTKTQSMVALSSLFRSDVAFLKVLSQSSREQLLTQTLSNKTMMLEGTSPVAKNFQYWVLAQDGLTVFFSEAQVAPYSDGQISVTIPTDKLSGLLSDTGRQMLGVN
;
A
#
# COMPACT_ATOMS: atom_id res chain seq x y z
N MET A 1 11.53 -55.24 8.12
CA MET A 1 10.67 -56.31 7.56
C MET A 1 9.62 -55.69 6.65
N ARG A 2 9.81 -55.80 5.33
CA ARG A 2 8.76 -55.97 4.31
C ARG A 2 9.48 -56.33 3.01
N SER A 3 9.22 -57.54 2.56
CA SER A 3 9.84 -58.24 1.44
C SER A 3 9.26 -57.74 0.12
N PHE A 4 10.11 -57.51 -0.89
CA PHE A 4 9.70 -57.35 -2.28
C PHE A 4 9.98 -58.66 -3.02
N TYR A 5 8.91 -59.32 -3.45
CA TYR A 5 8.96 -60.48 -4.34
C TYR A 5 9.21 -60.02 -5.78
N GLN A 6 10.29 -60.53 -6.38
CA GLN A 6 10.44 -60.59 -7.83
C GLN A 6 9.55 -61.71 -8.38
N GLY A 7 8.75 -61.39 -9.39
CA GLY A 7 8.01 -62.35 -10.20
C GLY A 7 8.13 -61.96 -11.67
N CYS A 8 8.94 -62.70 -12.41
CA CYS A 8 9.12 -62.60 -13.85
C CYS A 8 8.11 -63.54 -14.53
N VAL A 9 7.32 -63.05 -15.50
CA VAL A 9 6.59 -63.90 -16.45
C VAL A 9 6.73 -63.28 -17.84
N LEU A 10 7.27 -64.07 -18.76
CA LEU A 10 7.45 -63.80 -20.19
C LEU A 10 6.11 -63.89 -20.94
N GLY A 11 5.86 -62.93 -21.82
CA GLY A 11 4.78 -62.97 -22.81
C GLY A 11 5.08 -62.02 -23.97
N LEU A 12 5.36 -62.61 -25.14
CA LEU A 12 5.72 -61.96 -26.39
C LEU A 12 4.63 -61.01 -26.91
N GLY A 13 5.01 -59.78 -27.23
CA GLY A 13 4.20 -58.80 -27.94
C GLY A 13 5.02 -57.57 -28.28
N LEU A 14 5.54 -57.51 -29.52
CA LEU A 14 6.21 -56.35 -30.09
C LEU A 14 5.24 -55.16 -30.13
N CYS A 15 5.39 -54.24 -29.18
CA CYS A 15 4.78 -52.92 -29.23
C CYS A 15 5.91 -51.90 -29.35
N VAL A 16 6.17 -51.42 -30.58
CA VAL A 16 7.07 -50.30 -30.82
C VAL A 16 6.32 -49.04 -30.41
N VAL A 17 6.45 -48.65 -29.15
CA VAL A 17 5.97 -47.35 -28.66
C VAL A 17 7.05 -46.33 -29.03
N PRO A 18 6.73 -45.24 -29.76
CA PRO A 18 7.71 -44.20 -30.03
C PRO A 18 8.18 -43.62 -28.70
N ALA A 19 9.50 -43.59 -28.51
CA ALA A 19 10.13 -43.00 -27.34
C ALA A 19 9.75 -41.52 -27.25
N ILE A 20 8.70 -41.23 -26.46
CA ILE A 20 8.42 -39.89 -25.99
C ILE A 20 9.62 -39.53 -25.11
N TRP A 21 10.44 -38.63 -25.61
CA TRP A 21 11.47 -37.95 -24.84
C TRP A 21 10.77 -37.25 -23.66
N CYS A 22 10.70 -37.91 -22.51
CA CYS A 22 10.51 -37.22 -21.25
C CYS A 22 11.73 -36.33 -21.09
N ALA A 23 11.58 -35.04 -21.33
CA ALA A 23 12.55 -34.06 -20.86
C ALA A 23 12.67 -34.26 -19.35
N ASP A 24 13.85 -34.68 -18.89
CA ASP A 24 14.17 -34.72 -17.48
C ASP A 24 13.89 -33.34 -16.90
N LYS A 25 12.78 -33.21 -16.17
CA LYS A 25 12.53 -32.00 -15.39
C LYS A 25 13.70 -31.89 -14.45
N ALA A 26 14.53 -30.86 -14.64
CA ALA A 26 15.63 -30.56 -13.74
C ALA A 26 15.07 -30.49 -12.31
N VAL A 27 15.35 -31.51 -11.51
CA VAL A 27 14.99 -31.52 -10.11
C VAL A 27 15.97 -30.57 -9.44
N ALA A 28 15.48 -29.46 -8.92
CA ALA A 28 16.31 -28.55 -8.14
C ALA A 28 16.89 -29.34 -6.96
N ASN A 29 18.22 -29.44 -6.89
CA ASN A 29 18.87 -29.98 -5.70
C ASN A 29 18.76 -28.94 -4.59
N TYR A 30 18.08 -29.29 -3.50
CA TYR A 30 17.95 -28.44 -2.32
C TYR A 30 18.29 -29.21 -1.04
N SER A 31 18.70 -28.48 -0.02
CA SER A 31 18.83 -28.99 1.35
C SER A 31 17.85 -28.25 2.25
N THR A 32 17.16 -28.97 3.13
CA THR A 32 16.27 -28.38 4.12
C THR A 32 17.06 -27.98 5.36
N GLN A 33 16.87 -26.74 5.83
CA GLN A 33 17.29 -26.32 7.17
C GLN A 33 16.03 -26.13 8.03
N ALA A 34 16.02 -26.71 9.23
CA ALA A 34 14.95 -26.53 10.21
C ALA A 34 15.47 -25.78 11.44
N ILE A 35 14.69 -24.83 11.94
CA ILE A 35 14.95 -24.12 13.20
C ILE A 35 13.77 -24.43 14.14
N ASN A 36 14.04 -25.13 15.24
CA ASN A 36 13.05 -25.47 16.26
C ASN A 36 13.41 -24.76 17.58
N GLN A 37 12.75 -23.66 17.87
CA GLN A 37 12.93 -22.89 19.11
C GLN A 37 11.56 -22.47 19.65
N SER A 38 11.40 -22.52 20.97
CA SER A 38 10.16 -22.12 21.65
C SER A 38 10.50 -21.17 22.78
N SER A 39 9.95 -19.96 22.72
CA SER A 39 10.08 -18.93 23.76
C SER A 39 9.00 -17.86 23.56
N THR A 40 8.88 -16.93 24.49
CA THR A 40 8.02 -15.74 24.36
C THR A 40 8.84 -14.54 23.88
N VAL A 41 8.36 -13.85 22.84
CA VAL A 41 8.93 -12.58 22.38
C VAL A 41 8.04 -11.44 22.88
N CYS A 42 8.51 -10.72 23.90
CA CYS A 42 7.83 -9.53 24.39
C CYS A 42 8.35 -8.29 23.64
N VAL A 43 7.45 -7.58 22.96
CA VAL A 43 7.76 -6.35 22.22
C VAL A 43 7.06 -5.18 22.90
N GLY A 44 7.83 -4.27 23.49
CA GLY A 44 7.29 -3.01 24.03
C GLY A 44 6.85 -2.08 22.90
N TYR A 45 5.69 -1.44 23.04
CA TYR A 45 5.15 -0.50 22.06
C TYR A 45 4.48 0.72 22.71
N ASN A 46 4.38 1.80 21.95
CA ASN A 46 3.57 2.97 22.26
C ASN A 46 2.71 3.32 21.02
N LEU A 47 1.38 3.25 21.16
CA LEU A 47 0.44 3.44 20.07
C LEU A 47 -0.44 4.66 20.37
N SER A 48 -0.51 5.61 19.45
CA SER A 48 -1.37 6.78 19.52
C SER A 48 -2.09 6.97 18.18
N LEU A 49 -3.21 6.26 18.02
CA LEU A 49 -3.92 6.22 16.74
C LEU A 49 -5.18 7.06 16.77
N GLU A 50 -5.20 8.15 16.02
CA GLU A 50 -6.42 8.87 15.67
C GLU A 50 -6.94 8.34 14.33
N LEU A 51 -8.14 7.74 14.34
CA LEU A 51 -8.79 7.16 13.17
C LEU A 51 -10.29 7.51 13.17
N PRO A 52 -10.88 7.84 12.01
CA PRO A 52 -12.30 8.09 11.94
C PRO A 52 -13.09 6.77 11.96
N GLN A 53 -14.26 6.81 12.60
CA GLN A 53 -15.28 5.76 12.50
C GLN A 53 -16.59 6.41 12.07
N PHE A 54 -17.07 6.05 10.89
CA PHE A 54 -18.23 6.70 10.27
C PHE A 54 -19.53 6.00 10.64
N LYS A 55 -20.60 6.78 10.80
CA LYS A 55 -21.96 6.32 11.10
C LYS A 55 -22.97 6.90 10.10
N PRO A 56 -24.08 6.20 9.80
CA PRO A 56 -24.43 4.88 10.31
C PRO A 56 -23.59 3.76 9.67
N GLU A 57 -23.29 2.72 10.44
CA GLU A 57 -22.46 1.59 9.98
C GLU A 57 -23.04 0.91 8.74
N SER A 58 -24.37 0.88 8.61
CA SER A 58 -25.07 0.34 7.44
C SER A 58 -24.72 1.04 6.12
N ILE A 59 -24.28 2.30 6.18
CA ILE A 59 -23.83 3.05 4.99
C ILE A 59 -22.31 2.98 4.84
N TYR A 60 -21.56 2.99 5.95
CA TYR A 60 -20.10 3.15 5.91
C TYR A 60 -19.29 1.86 6.16
N ALA A 61 -19.93 0.70 6.25
CA ALA A 61 -19.25 -0.57 6.54
C ALA A 61 -18.01 -0.80 5.67
N GLY A 62 -18.10 -0.55 4.35
CA GLY A 62 -16.96 -0.71 3.45
C GLY A 62 -15.81 0.26 3.74
N LEU A 63 -16.11 1.51 4.10
CA LEU A 63 -15.09 2.50 4.47
C LEU A 63 -14.45 2.18 5.83
N ASN A 64 -15.25 1.86 6.84
CA ASN A 64 -14.78 1.48 8.17
C ASN A 64 -13.93 0.19 8.13
N GLN A 65 -14.30 -0.77 7.28
CA GLN A 65 -13.50 -1.97 7.05
C GLN A 65 -12.14 -1.63 6.43
N ALA A 66 -12.10 -0.75 5.42
CA ALA A 66 -10.85 -0.34 4.79
C ALA A 66 -9.91 0.39 5.76
N ILE A 67 -10.45 1.30 6.59
CA ILE A 67 -9.69 2.00 7.65
C ILE A 67 -9.16 1.01 8.68
N THR A 68 -9.97 0.02 9.07
CA THR A 68 -9.55 -1.04 9.99
C THR A 68 -8.44 -1.90 9.40
N GLY A 69 -8.53 -2.23 8.11
CA GLY A 69 -7.48 -2.96 7.38
C GLY A 69 -6.16 -2.19 7.38
N SER A 70 -6.20 -0.91 6.98
CA SER A 70 -5.05 0.00 7.02
C SER A 70 -4.37 0.07 8.40
N LYS A 71 -5.17 0.23 9.45
CA LYS A 71 -4.68 0.21 10.84
C LYS A 71 -3.99 -1.12 11.17
N ASN A 72 -4.61 -2.24 10.81
CA ASN A 72 -4.06 -3.56 11.12
C ASN A 72 -2.74 -3.80 10.38
N ASP A 73 -2.63 -3.37 9.13
CA ASP A 73 -1.41 -3.48 8.33
C ASP A 73 -0.25 -2.74 9.02
N GLU A 74 -0.47 -1.50 9.48
CA GLU A 74 0.56 -0.73 10.18
C GLU A 74 0.91 -1.29 11.56
N LEU A 75 -0.08 -1.78 12.32
CA LEU A 75 0.17 -2.47 13.58
C LEU A 75 1.01 -3.73 13.36
N SER A 76 0.67 -4.55 12.37
CA SER A 76 1.44 -5.74 12.01
C SER A 76 2.86 -5.38 11.58
N ARG A 77 3.04 -4.28 10.83
CA ARG A 77 4.36 -3.80 10.41
C ARG A 77 5.25 -3.44 11.60
N VAL A 78 4.75 -2.64 12.54
CA VAL A 78 5.52 -2.21 13.73
C VAL A 78 5.80 -3.38 14.67
N LEU A 79 4.81 -4.22 14.94
CA LEU A 79 4.98 -5.37 15.86
C LEU A 79 5.93 -6.42 15.28
N SER A 80 5.86 -6.71 13.97
CA SER A 80 6.77 -7.66 13.32
C SER A 80 8.21 -7.15 13.28
N GLN A 81 8.43 -5.86 13.00
CA GLN A 81 9.76 -5.25 13.05
C GLN A 81 10.35 -5.30 14.46
N GLY A 82 9.56 -4.94 15.48
CA GLY A 82 10.00 -5.02 16.88
C GLY A 82 10.31 -6.45 17.34
N ALA A 83 9.51 -7.44 16.94
CA ALA A 83 9.75 -8.84 17.23
C ALA A 83 11.05 -9.35 16.57
N GLN A 84 11.27 -9.00 15.30
CA GLN A 84 12.49 -9.38 14.58
C GLN A 84 13.73 -8.76 15.22
N ALA A 85 13.66 -7.50 15.62
CA ALA A 85 14.76 -6.83 16.32
C ALA A 85 15.10 -7.52 17.65
N LYS A 86 14.08 -7.94 18.43
CA LYS A 86 14.28 -8.68 19.68
C LYS A 86 14.94 -10.04 19.44
N LEU A 87 14.43 -10.82 18.49
CA LEU A 87 14.98 -12.14 18.15
C LEU A 87 16.44 -12.05 17.66
N ASN A 88 16.79 -10.99 16.95
CA ASN A 88 18.16 -10.77 16.50
C ASN A 88 19.11 -10.41 17.67
N ARG A 89 18.60 -9.72 18.70
CA ARG A 89 19.37 -9.32 19.90
C ARG A 89 19.62 -10.46 20.86
N ASP A 90 18.67 -11.37 21.08
CA ASP A 90 18.85 -12.49 22.03
C ASP A 90 19.98 -13.46 21.59
N ASN A 91 20.48 -13.32 20.35
CA ASN A 91 21.67 -14.02 19.85
C ASN A 91 23.00 -13.28 20.15
N GLN A 92 22.96 -12.13 20.83
CA GLN A 92 24.10 -11.28 21.23
C GLN A 92 23.94 -10.90 22.72
N SER A 93 25.02 -10.85 23.49
CA SER A 93 24.99 -10.53 24.93
C SER A 93 24.23 -9.22 25.24
N SER A 94 23.22 -9.29 26.11
CA SER A 94 22.17 -8.29 26.34
C SER A 94 22.51 -7.12 27.26
N ASP A 95 23.76 -6.97 27.70
CA ASP A 95 24.12 -5.97 28.70
C ASP A 95 24.37 -4.61 28.05
N GLY A 96 23.48 -3.65 28.33
CA GLY A 96 23.66 -2.23 27.99
C GLY A 96 22.85 -1.71 26.79
N GLU A 97 22.03 -2.53 26.14
CA GLU A 97 21.23 -2.04 25.00
C GLU A 97 20.01 -1.21 25.43
N PRO A 98 19.71 -0.11 24.72
CA PRO A 98 18.55 0.72 25.03
C PRO A 98 17.24 -0.08 24.86
N PRO A 99 16.19 0.27 25.64
CA PRO A 99 14.88 -0.37 25.57
C PRO A 99 14.35 -0.39 24.13
N LEU A 100 13.69 -1.49 23.75
CA LEU A 100 13.02 -1.57 22.47
C LEU A 100 11.94 -0.50 22.39
N LYS A 101 12.15 0.48 21.50
CA LYS A 101 11.19 1.54 21.22
C LYS A 101 10.48 1.21 19.91
N ASN A 102 9.20 0.86 20.02
CA ASN A 102 8.30 0.72 18.88
C ASN A 102 7.17 1.74 19.05
N THR A 103 6.97 2.60 18.05
CA THR A 103 5.90 3.61 18.08
C THR A 103 5.07 3.55 16.82
N LEU A 104 3.77 3.81 16.96
CA LEU A 104 2.88 4.05 15.84
C LEU A 104 1.90 5.16 16.20
N ASN A 105 1.92 6.22 15.41
CA ASN A 105 1.05 7.37 15.55
C ASN A 105 0.20 7.52 14.28
N SER A 106 -1.03 8.01 14.41
CA SER A 106 -1.81 8.43 13.24
C SER A 106 -2.58 9.72 13.47
N ARG A 107 -2.78 10.47 12.39
CA ARG A 107 -3.71 11.59 12.28
C ARG A 107 -4.51 11.44 11.00
N TYR A 108 -5.67 12.06 10.92
CA TYR A 108 -6.51 11.97 9.72
C TYR A 108 -7.15 13.31 9.34
N SER A 109 -7.63 13.38 8.11
CA SER A 109 -8.50 14.45 7.64
C SER A 109 -9.63 13.85 6.82
N VAL A 110 -10.82 14.42 6.97
CA VAL A 110 -12.03 14.03 6.24
C VAL A 110 -12.48 15.18 5.37
N TYR A 111 -12.89 14.85 4.16
CA TYR A 111 -13.45 15.80 3.19
C TYR A 111 -14.81 15.27 2.75
N GLU A 112 -15.74 16.18 2.53
CA GLU A 112 -17.08 15.84 2.06
C GLU A 112 -17.43 16.68 0.82
N THR A 113 -17.96 15.99 -0.19
CA THR A 113 -18.56 16.61 -1.37
C THR A 113 -19.98 16.06 -1.57
N ALA A 114 -20.55 16.15 -2.77
CA ALA A 114 -21.92 15.73 -3.07
C ALA A 114 -22.12 14.19 -2.99
N GLY A 115 -22.21 13.65 -1.78
CA GLY A 115 -22.39 12.22 -1.52
C GLY A 115 -21.08 11.42 -1.52
N ILE A 116 -19.93 12.09 -1.51
CA ILE A 116 -18.62 11.45 -1.33
C ILE A 116 -18.05 11.84 0.02
N THR A 117 -17.61 10.84 0.78
CA THR A 117 -16.78 11.00 1.97
C THR A 117 -15.37 10.54 1.61
N SER A 118 -14.41 11.45 1.70
CA SER A 118 -13.00 11.17 1.44
C SER A 118 -12.22 11.24 2.73
N VAL A 119 -11.25 10.36 2.91
CA VAL A 119 -10.37 10.33 4.08
C VAL A 119 -8.92 10.19 3.64
N VAL A 120 -8.03 10.91 4.30
CA VAL A 120 -6.61 10.64 4.32
C VAL A 120 -6.19 10.35 5.76
N ILE A 121 -5.38 9.31 5.96
CA ILE A 121 -4.77 8.96 7.23
C ILE A 121 -3.26 8.96 7.02
N HIS A 122 -2.57 9.71 7.87
CA HIS A 122 -1.12 9.77 7.95
C HIS A 122 -0.68 8.90 9.10
N TYR A 123 0.11 7.88 8.80
CA TYR A 123 0.79 7.09 9.82
C TYR A 123 2.25 7.52 9.93
N GLU A 124 2.74 7.56 11.15
CA GLU A 124 4.17 7.65 11.47
C GLU A 124 4.50 6.48 12.38
N GLY A 125 5.47 5.66 12.01
CA GLY A 125 5.93 4.60 12.90
C GLY A 125 7.43 4.53 12.97
N TYR A 126 7.90 3.85 14.01
CA TYR A 126 9.31 3.62 14.25
C TYR A 126 9.47 2.29 14.97
N SER A 127 10.44 1.50 14.53
CA SER A 127 10.89 0.31 15.21
C SER A 127 12.40 0.29 15.20
N ILE A 128 13.01 0.11 16.36
CA ILE A 128 14.45 -0.12 16.47
C ILE A 128 14.85 -1.33 15.59
N PRO A 129 16.02 -1.33 14.91
CA PRO A 129 17.09 -0.34 14.92
C PRO A 129 17.00 0.70 13.78
N ALA A 130 15.81 1.08 13.32
CA ALA A 130 15.67 2.08 12.27
C ALA A 130 16.37 3.41 12.63
N ALA A 131 16.97 4.06 11.65
CA ALA A 131 17.66 5.35 11.85
C ALA A 131 16.68 6.51 12.09
N HIS A 132 15.47 6.41 11.54
CA HIS A 132 14.43 7.42 11.64
C HIS A 132 13.03 6.76 11.53
N PRO A 133 11.95 7.48 11.89
CA PRO A 133 10.60 7.02 11.61
C PRO A 133 10.34 6.87 10.11
N TYR A 134 9.36 6.05 9.76
CA TYR A 134 8.79 6.00 8.42
C TYR A 134 7.40 6.65 8.46
N HIS A 135 6.96 7.14 7.31
CA HIS A 135 5.58 7.58 7.15
C HIS A 135 4.88 6.75 6.07
N SER A 136 3.60 6.50 6.27
CA SER A 136 2.74 5.89 5.27
C SER A 136 1.41 6.61 5.19
N LEU A 137 0.71 6.36 4.10
CA LEU A 137 -0.56 7.00 3.78
C LEU A 137 -1.62 5.93 3.54
N PHE A 138 -2.82 6.22 4.02
CA PHE A 138 -4.04 5.60 3.54
C PHE A 138 -4.96 6.70 3.02
N THR A 139 -5.53 6.49 1.84
CA THR A 139 -6.58 7.35 1.32
C THR A 139 -7.74 6.52 0.83
N ALA A 140 -8.96 6.97 1.06
CA ALA A 140 -10.15 6.39 0.47
C ALA A 140 -11.14 7.48 0.08
N ASN A 141 -11.88 7.23 -0.99
CA ASN A 141 -12.98 8.05 -1.47
C ASN A 141 -14.19 7.15 -1.56
N TYR A 142 -15.26 7.47 -0.84
CA TYR A 142 -16.39 6.57 -0.65
C TYR A 142 -17.70 7.23 -1.07
N ASN A 143 -18.42 6.62 -2.00
CA ASN A 143 -19.73 7.10 -2.40
C ASN A 143 -20.79 6.53 -1.46
N THR A 144 -21.41 7.41 -0.67
CA THR A 144 -22.37 7.04 0.37
C THR A 144 -23.72 6.62 -0.20
N LYS A 145 -24.03 7.00 -1.45
CA LYS A 145 -25.26 6.60 -2.14
C LYS A 145 -25.16 5.20 -2.71
N THR A 146 -24.02 4.86 -3.31
CA THR A 146 -23.76 3.53 -3.89
C THR A 146 -23.09 2.56 -2.92
N GLN A 147 -22.68 3.06 -1.74
CA GLN A 147 -21.99 2.31 -0.69
C GLN A 147 -20.71 1.62 -1.18
N SER A 148 -19.96 2.30 -2.05
CA SER A 148 -18.78 1.74 -2.71
C SER A 148 -17.60 2.70 -2.76
N MET A 149 -16.38 2.14 -2.85
CA MET A 149 -15.17 2.92 -3.08
C MET A 149 -15.17 3.51 -4.50
N VAL A 150 -14.70 4.75 -4.61
CA VAL A 150 -14.56 5.46 -5.87
C VAL A 150 -13.17 5.17 -6.45
N ALA A 151 -13.14 4.72 -7.70
CA ALA A 151 -11.88 4.56 -8.43
C ALA A 151 -11.45 5.90 -9.04
N LEU A 152 -10.16 6.22 -9.01
CA LEU A 152 -9.63 7.47 -9.59
C LEU A 152 -10.03 7.65 -11.06
N SER A 153 -10.00 6.56 -11.83
CA SER A 153 -10.37 6.55 -13.24
C SER A 153 -11.84 6.89 -13.48
N SER A 154 -12.75 6.60 -12.53
CA SER A 154 -14.18 6.84 -12.72
C SER A 154 -14.55 8.33 -12.76
N LEU A 155 -13.67 9.20 -12.27
CA LEU A 155 -13.86 10.64 -12.32
C LEU A 155 -13.80 11.19 -13.75
N PHE A 156 -13.07 10.52 -14.63
CA PHE A 156 -12.74 11.02 -15.96
C PHE A 156 -13.56 10.29 -17.02
N ARG A 157 -13.79 10.95 -18.16
CA ARG A 157 -14.33 10.27 -19.33
C ARG A 157 -13.33 9.23 -19.84
N SER A 158 -13.84 8.21 -20.53
CA SER A 158 -13.03 7.11 -21.06
C SER A 158 -12.04 7.53 -22.15
N ASP A 159 -12.28 8.64 -22.84
CA ASP A 159 -11.39 9.21 -23.86
C ASP A 159 -10.23 10.03 -23.26
N VAL A 160 -10.30 10.35 -21.96
CA VAL A 160 -9.30 11.17 -21.28
C VAL A 160 -8.15 10.31 -20.78
N ALA A 161 -6.93 10.62 -21.22
CA ALA A 161 -5.69 10.07 -20.67
C ALA A 161 -5.39 10.66 -19.29
N PHE A 162 -6.21 10.37 -18.28
CA PHE A 162 -6.24 11.07 -17.00
C PHE A 162 -4.90 11.04 -16.26
N LEU A 163 -4.11 9.97 -16.34
CA LEU A 163 -2.78 9.92 -15.73
C LEU A 163 -1.82 10.97 -16.32
N LYS A 164 -1.93 11.31 -17.61
CA LYS A 164 -1.16 12.40 -18.23
C LYS A 164 -1.63 13.76 -17.72
N VAL A 165 -2.94 13.94 -17.55
CA VAL A 165 -3.53 15.16 -16.99
C VAL A 165 -3.05 15.38 -15.56
N LEU A 166 -3.12 14.35 -14.71
CA LEU A 166 -2.66 14.40 -13.33
C LEU A 166 -1.15 14.66 -13.25
N SER A 167 -0.35 14.00 -14.09
CA SER A 167 1.09 14.23 -14.20
C SER A 167 1.42 15.68 -14.53
N GLN A 168 0.82 16.22 -15.60
CA GLN A 168 1.08 17.58 -16.02
C GLN A 168 0.61 18.59 -14.97
N SER A 169 -0.61 18.45 -14.47
CA SER A 169 -1.19 19.36 -13.47
C SER A 169 -0.39 19.36 -12.18
N SER A 170 0.06 18.18 -11.73
CA SER A 170 0.92 18.06 -10.54
C SER A 170 2.25 18.76 -10.75
N ARG A 171 2.89 18.58 -11.91
CA ARG A 171 4.16 19.26 -12.22
C ARG A 171 4.01 20.76 -12.26
N GLU A 172 2.93 21.28 -12.87
CA GLU A 172 2.63 22.71 -12.89
C GLU A 172 2.55 23.28 -11.47
N GLN A 173 1.82 22.59 -10.57
CA GLN A 173 1.69 23.01 -9.17
C GLN A 173 3.02 22.88 -8.42
N LEU A 174 3.74 21.76 -8.56
CA LEU A 174 5.01 21.51 -7.87
C LEU A 174 6.13 22.46 -8.32
N LEU A 175 6.11 22.93 -9.57
CA LEU A 175 7.08 23.92 -10.06
C LEU A 175 6.89 25.31 -9.43
N THR A 176 5.73 25.59 -8.84
CA THR A 176 5.51 26.79 -8.02
C THR A 176 6.07 26.64 -6.60
N GLN A 177 6.36 25.41 -6.18
CA GLN A 177 6.96 25.10 -4.89
C GLN A 177 8.49 25.08 -5.02
N THR A 178 9.19 25.47 -3.96
CA THR A 178 10.66 25.39 -3.91
C THR A 178 11.06 23.95 -3.55
N LEU A 179 11.07 23.06 -4.54
CA LEU A 179 11.52 21.68 -4.35
C LEU A 179 13.03 21.56 -4.52
N SER A 180 13.67 20.81 -3.63
CA SER A 180 15.13 20.64 -3.64
C SER A 180 15.65 19.72 -4.76
N ASN A 181 14.79 18.90 -5.40
CA ASN A 181 15.19 17.97 -6.45
C ASN A 181 14.15 17.83 -7.59
N LYS A 182 14.46 18.43 -8.74
CA LYS A 182 13.59 18.39 -9.92
C LYS A 182 13.49 17.01 -10.58
N THR A 183 14.54 16.20 -10.53
CA THR A 183 14.55 14.85 -11.12
C THR A 183 13.57 13.95 -10.39
N MET A 184 13.61 13.94 -9.05
CA MET A 184 12.64 13.21 -8.23
C MET A 184 11.21 13.66 -8.54
N MET A 185 10.98 14.97 -8.63
CA MET A 185 9.66 15.49 -9.00
C MET A 185 9.19 14.94 -10.35
N LEU A 186 10.05 14.93 -11.38
CA LEU A 186 9.68 14.43 -12.71
C LEU A 186 9.38 12.92 -12.72
N GLU A 187 10.18 12.12 -12.02
CA GLU A 187 10.02 10.67 -11.90
C GLU A 187 8.77 10.31 -11.08
N GLY A 188 8.66 10.90 -9.88
CA GLY A 188 7.57 10.70 -8.94
C GLY A 188 6.21 11.20 -9.44
N THR A 189 6.19 12.07 -10.46
CA THR A 189 4.98 12.51 -11.16
C THR A 189 4.80 11.89 -12.54
N SER A 190 5.58 10.88 -12.93
CA SER A 190 5.36 10.18 -14.21
C SER A 190 3.93 9.60 -14.28
N PRO A 191 3.30 9.52 -15.48
CA PRO A 191 1.88 9.19 -15.65
C PRO A 191 1.59 7.69 -15.45
N VAL A 192 1.88 7.19 -14.24
CA VAL A 192 1.72 5.80 -13.82
C VAL A 192 0.75 5.77 -12.64
N ALA A 193 -0.20 4.84 -12.63
CA ALA A 193 -1.26 4.76 -11.62
C ALA A 193 -0.73 4.77 -10.17
N LYS A 194 0.38 4.07 -9.92
CA LYS A 194 1.05 4.01 -8.60
C LYS A 194 1.41 5.40 -8.06
N ASN A 195 1.79 6.34 -8.93
CA ASN A 195 2.22 7.68 -8.51
C ASN A 195 1.07 8.56 -8.03
N PHE A 196 -0.17 8.20 -8.38
CA PHE A 196 -1.39 8.92 -8.02
C PHE A 196 -2.33 8.05 -7.18
N GLN A 197 -1.79 7.06 -6.47
CA GLN A 197 -2.59 6.11 -5.69
C GLN A 197 -3.19 6.74 -4.42
N TYR A 198 -2.55 7.77 -3.87
CA TYR A 198 -3.03 8.48 -2.69
C TYR A 198 -3.69 9.79 -3.09
N TRP A 199 -5.01 9.83 -3.02
CA TRP A 199 -5.78 10.99 -3.44
C TRP A 199 -7.10 11.09 -2.69
N VAL A 200 -7.61 12.31 -2.57
CA VAL A 200 -8.93 12.60 -2.00
C VAL A 200 -9.67 13.61 -2.85
N LEU A 201 -11.00 13.50 -2.89
CA LEU A 201 -11.87 14.57 -3.38
C LEU A 201 -12.22 15.52 -2.24
N ALA A 202 -12.09 16.81 -2.52
CA ALA A 202 -12.56 17.90 -1.70
C ALA A 202 -13.37 18.87 -2.58
N GLN A 203 -14.03 19.85 -1.96
CA GLN A 203 -14.88 20.80 -2.69
C GLN A 203 -14.10 21.62 -3.73
N ASP A 204 -12.83 21.90 -3.46
CA ASP A 204 -11.94 22.69 -4.31
C ASP A 204 -11.28 21.87 -5.42
N GLY A 205 -11.36 20.54 -5.37
CA GLY A 205 -10.90 19.66 -6.44
C GLY A 205 -10.35 18.33 -5.97
N LEU A 206 -9.36 17.83 -6.71
CA LEU A 206 -8.69 16.57 -6.43
C LEU A 206 -7.32 16.83 -5.82
N THR A 207 -7.11 16.36 -4.59
CA THR A 207 -5.80 16.44 -3.93
C THR A 207 -5.07 15.12 -4.06
N VAL A 208 -3.85 15.15 -4.61
CA VAL A 208 -2.91 14.02 -4.66
C VAL A 208 -1.88 14.19 -3.56
N PHE A 209 -1.63 13.13 -2.80
CA PHE A 209 -0.55 13.06 -1.82
C PHE A 209 0.58 12.20 -2.39
N PHE A 210 1.80 12.71 -2.34
CA PHE A 210 2.98 11.97 -2.73
C PHE A 210 3.65 11.39 -1.49
N SER A 211 4.06 10.13 -1.55
CA SER A 211 4.83 9.51 -0.47
C SER A 211 6.16 10.25 -0.27
N GLU A 212 6.73 10.12 0.92
CA GLU A 212 8.06 10.65 1.18
C GLU A 212 9.08 10.07 0.19
N ALA A 213 10.08 10.87 -0.16
CA ALA A 213 11.08 10.52 -1.16
C ALA A 213 10.51 10.22 -2.57
N GLN A 214 9.22 10.46 -2.85
CA GLN A 214 8.65 10.26 -4.18
C GLN A 214 8.97 11.44 -5.12
N VAL A 215 8.62 12.66 -4.71
CA VAL A 215 8.75 13.87 -5.56
C VAL A 215 9.83 14.85 -5.06
N ALA A 216 10.33 14.65 -3.84
CA ALA A 216 11.43 15.40 -3.24
C ALA A 216 12.10 14.54 -2.14
N PRO A 217 13.32 14.86 -1.69
CA PRO A 217 13.99 14.19 -0.58
C PRO A 217 13.14 14.16 0.69
N TYR A 218 13.41 13.17 1.56
CA TYR A 218 12.70 12.98 2.83
C TYR A 218 12.69 14.26 3.71
N SER A 219 13.75 15.06 3.66
CA SER A 219 13.87 16.33 4.41
C SER A 219 12.80 17.37 4.09
N ASP A 220 12.20 17.29 2.90
CA ASP A 220 11.18 18.25 2.44
C ASP A 220 9.79 17.87 2.98
N GLY A 221 9.68 16.72 3.67
CA GLY A 221 8.44 16.20 4.22
C GLY A 221 7.49 15.63 3.17
N GLN A 222 6.26 15.35 3.58
CA GLN A 222 5.20 14.92 2.67
C GLN A 222 4.71 16.10 1.83
N ILE A 223 4.64 15.89 0.52
CA ILE A 223 4.16 16.87 -0.44
C ILE A 223 2.81 16.43 -1.00
N SER A 224 1.89 17.38 -1.12
CA SER A 224 0.60 17.20 -1.81
C SER A 224 0.36 18.33 -2.80
N VAL A 225 -0.53 18.05 -3.76
CA VAL A 225 -1.01 19.04 -4.73
C VAL A 225 -2.51 18.92 -4.91
N THR A 226 -3.19 20.05 -4.93
CA THR A 226 -4.61 20.12 -5.28
C THR A 226 -4.75 20.59 -6.72
N ILE A 227 -5.44 19.80 -7.54
CA ILE A 227 -5.81 20.13 -8.90
C ILE A 227 -7.23 20.71 -8.84
N PRO A 228 -7.41 22.02 -9.11
CA PRO A 228 -8.70 22.67 -8.95
C PRO A 228 -9.78 22.08 -9.85
N THR A 229 -11.02 22.05 -9.36
CA THR A 229 -12.19 21.57 -10.12
C THR A 229 -12.30 22.22 -11.50
N ASP A 230 -12.02 23.51 -11.63
CA ASP A 230 -12.09 24.23 -12.91
C ASP A 230 -11.13 23.64 -13.97
N LYS A 231 -9.93 23.20 -13.56
CA LYS A 231 -8.97 22.53 -14.46
C LYS A 231 -9.43 21.13 -14.88
N LEU A 232 -10.32 20.51 -14.10
CA LEU A 232 -10.82 19.16 -14.35
C LEU A 232 -12.16 19.16 -15.10
N SER A 233 -12.99 20.19 -14.94
CA SER A 233 -14.39 20.26 -15.39
C SER A 233 -14.64 19.73 -16.82
N GLY A 234 -13.83 20.15 -17.80
CA GLY A 234 -13.91 19.73 -19.20
C GLY A 234 -13.43 18.30 -19.49
N LEU A 235 -12.95 17.56 -18.49
CA LEU A 235 -12.37 16.22 -18.58
C LEU A 235 -13.17 15.16 -17.79
N LEU A 236 -14.05 15.63 -16.89
CA LEU A 236 -14.82 14.76 -16.01
C LEU A 236 -15.89 13.97 -16.78
N SER A 237 -16.16 12.76 -16.30
CA SER A 237 -17.36 12.00 -16.64
C SER A 237 -18.60 12.66 -16.00
N ASP A 238 -19.80 12.24 -16.38
CA ASP A 238 -21.04 12.67 -15.71
C ASP A 238 -20.98 12.41 -14.20
N THR A 239 -20.50 11.22 -13.84
CA THR A 239 -20.26 10.82 -12.45
C THR A 239 -19.22 11.72 -11.79
N GLY A 240 -18.09 12.00 -12.44
CA GLY A 240 -17.05 12.88 -11.90
C GLY A 240 -17.54 14.31 -11.66
N ARG A 241 -18.35 14.85 -12.59
CA ARG A 241 -18.99 16.16 -12.44
C ARG A 241 -19.91 16.19 -11.23
N GLN A 242 -20.75 15.17 -11.07
CA GLN A 242 -21.61 15.05 -9.90
C GLN A 242 -20.81 14.99 -8.60
N MET A 243 -19.73 14.20 -8.56
CA MET A 243 -18.89 14.04 -7.36
C MET A 243 -18.16 15.32 -6.94
N LEU A 244 -17.78 16.16 -7.91
CA LEU A 244 -17.12 17.45 -7.68
C LEU A 244 -18.08 18.65 -7.67
N GLY A 245 -19.39 18.43 -7.79
CA GLY A 245 -20.39 19.50 -7.76
C GLY A 245 -20.34 20.43 -8.98
N VAL A 246 -19.87 19.94 -10.13
CA VAL A 246 -19.84 20.68 -11.40
C VAL A 246 -21.17 20.47 -12.13
N ASN A 247 -21.84 21.58 -12.48
CA ASN A 247 -23.08 21.58 -13.26
C ASN A 247 -22.81 21.57 -14.77
#